data_AF-A0A2R6I1E8-F1
#
_entry.id   AF-A0A2R6I1E8-F1
#
_cell.length_a   1.000
_cell.length_b   1.000
_cell.length_c   1.000
_cell.angle_alpha   90.00
_cell.angle_beta   90.00
_cell.angle_gamma   90.00
#
_symmetry.space_group_name_H-M   'P 1'
#
loop_
_entity.id
_entity.type
_entity.pdbx_description
1 polymer ?
#
loop_
_entity_poly.entity_id
_entity_poly.type
_entity_poly.pdbx_seq_one_letter_code
_entity_poly.pdbx_strand_id
1 'polypeptide(L)'
;IKQGLEESAWVVAKALVSSGVAMSIAGSSRPASGAEHLISHQLDRVAPGEALHGHQVGVAAIVTEYLHSGEGGDWRRVRDALADIGAPTTAAALDIDDERFVEAMTSAHEIRDRYTILGDGIDETAAIEAATVTGVLG
;
A
#
# COMPACT_ATOMS: atom_id res chain seq x y z
N ILE A 1 17.52 5.69 -2.39
CA ILE A 1 17.95 4.39 -2.95
C ILE A 1 18.26 4.64 -4.42
N LYS A 2 19.44 4.27 -4.95
CA LYS A 2 19.79 4.52 -6.36
C LYS A 2 19.69 3.22 -7.17
N GLN A 3 19.07 3.27 -8.34
CA GLN A 3 18.94 2.10 -9.21
C GLN A 3 20.32 1.58 -9.68
N GLY A 4 20.47 0.26 -9.78
CA GLY A 4 21.64 -0.40 -10.37
C GLY A 4 22.89 -0.50 -9.47
N LEU A 5 22.80 -0.13 -8.20
CA LEU A 5 23.93 -0.23 -7.26
C LEU A 5 23.72 -1.38 -6.25
N GLU A 6 24.72 -2.26 -6.11
CA GLU A 6 24.72 -3.37 -5.15
C GLU A 6 24.44 -2.89 -3.71
N GLU A 7 25.03 -1.74 -3.33
CA GLU A 7 24.82 -1.13 -2.02
C GLU A 7 23.35 -0.76 -1.77
N SER A 8 22.61 -0.35 -2.80
CA SER A 8 21.19 -0.04 -2.70
C SER A 8 20.34 -1.31 -2.48
N ALA A 9 20.66 -2.41 -3.17
CA ALA A 9 20.02 -3.70 -2.93
C ALA A 9 20.29 -4.21 -1.51
N TRP A 10 21.51 -4.01 -1.00
CA TRP A 10 21.89 -4.39 0.35
C TRP A 10 21.13 -3.62 1.44
N VAL A 11 20.90 -2.32 1.25
CA VAL A 11 20.09 -1.50 2.17
C VAL A 11 18.65 -2.03 2.25
N VAL A 12 18.03 -2.35 1.11
CA VAL A 12 16.67 -2.90 1.07
C VAL A 12 16.64 -4.30 1.72
N ALA A 13 17.60 -5.17 1.42
CA ALA A 13 17.69 -6.49 2.02
C ALA A 13 17.77 -6.42 3.55
N LYS A 14 18.59 -5.51 4.11
CA LYS A 14 18.65 -5.29 5.57
C LYS A 14 17.32 -4.80 6.14
N ALA A 15 16.64 -3.89 5.45
CA ALA A 15 15.35 -3.38 5.89
C ALA A 15 14.31 -4.51 5.96
N LEU A 16 14.26 -5.37 4.93
CA LEU A 16 13.38 -6.54 4.89
C LEU A 16 13.69 -7.54 6.00
N VAL A 17 14.97 -7.88 6.23
CA VAL A 17 15.39 -8.76 7.33
C VAL A 17 15.01 -8.15 8.69
N SER A 18 15.22 -6.85 8.87
CA SER A 18 14.88 -6.14 10.11
C SER A 18 13.37 -6.14 10.36
N SER A 19 12.56 -5.98 9.31
CA SER A 19 11.10 -6.15 9.39
C SER A 19 10.70 -7.57 9.83
N GLY A 20 11.37 -8.60 9.31
CA GLY A 20 11.20 -9.99 9.75
C GLY A 20 11.53 -10.21 11.23
N VAL A 21 12.62 -9.61 11.72
CA VAL A 21 12.98 -9.63 13.15
C VAL A 21 11.92 -8.92 13.99
N ALA A 22 11.43 -7.76 13.56
CA ALA A 22 10.39 -7.02 14.26
C ALA A 22 9.09 -7.83 14.39
N MET A 23 8.66 -8.50 13.31
CA MET A 23 7.51 -9.41 13.36
C MET A 23 7.74 -10.59 14.32
N SER A 24 8.95 -11.15 14.33
CA SER A 24 9.31 -12.25 15.24
C SER A 24 9.26 -11.82 16.71
N ILE A 25 9.76 -10.62 17.03
CA ILE A 25 9.69 -10.03 18.38
C ILE A 25 8.24 -9.77 18.78
N ALA A 26 7.43 -9.22 17.87
CA ALA A 26 6.02 -8.90 18.14
C ALA A 26 5.10 -10.13 18.17
N GLY A 27 5.59 -11.31 17.76
CA GLY A 27 4.77 -12.52 17.62
C GLY A 27 3.62 -12.38 16.62
N SER A 28 3.69 -11.40 15.70
CA SER A 28 2.63 -11.13 14.73
C SER A 28 3.17 -10.28 13.56
N SER A 29 2.43 -10.26 12.45
CA SER A 29 2.79 -9.41 11.30
C SER A 29 2.48 -7.92 11.50
N ARG A 30 1.89 -7.51 12.63
CA ARG A 30 1.41 -6.14 12.86
C ARG A 30 2.45 -5.04 12.61
N PRO A 31 3.74 -5.19 12.96
CA PRO A 31 4.74 -4.14 12.70
C PRO A 31 5.03 -3.88 11.21
N ALA A 32 4.64 -4.79 10.33
CA ALA A 32 5.01 -4.75 8.91
C ALA A 32 3.79 -4.83 7.98
N SER A 33 2.58 -5.04 8.50
CA SER A 33 1.38 -5.32 7.72
C SER A 33 0.16 -4.69 8.37
N GLY A 34 -0.36 -3.63 7.75
CA GLY A 34 -1.54 -2.87 8.15
C GLY A 34 -2.64 -2.89 7.09
N ALA A 35 -3.33 -1.77 6.92
CA ALA A 35 -4.42 -1.59 5.94
C ALA A 35 -3.94 -1.75 4.51
N GLU A 36 -2.74 -1.26 4.21
CA GLU A 36 -2.11 -1.30 2.89
C GLU A 36 -1.92 -2.74 2.39
N HIS A 37 -1.61 -3.67 3.30
CA HIS A 37 -1.51 -5.09 2.99
C HIS A 37 -2.89 -5.73 2.81
N LEU A 38 -3.92 -5.28 3.54
CA LEU A 38 -5.28 -5.79 3.34
C LEU A 38 -5.82 -5.41 1.95
N ILE A 39 -5.56 -4.17 1.52
CA ILE A 39 -5.89 -3.71 0.16
C ILE A 39 -5.15 -4.56 -0.87
N SER A 40 -3.83 -4.76 -0.72
CA SER A 40 -3.07 -5.64 -1.63
C SER A 40 -3.62 -7.06 -1.68
N HIS A 41 -3.98 -7.67 -0.54
CA HIS A 41 -4.60 -9.00 -0.53
C HIS A 41 -5.97 -9.05 -1.19
N GLN A 42 -6.71 -7.94 -1.18
CA GLN A 42 -7.97 -7.85 -1.91
C GLN A 42 -7.73 -7.63 -3.40
N LEU A 43 -6.71 -6.86 -3.80
CA LEU A 43 -6.26 -6.76 -5.19
C LEU A 43 -5.85 -8.14 -5.75
N ASP A 44 -5.18 -8.98 -4.96
CA ASP A 44 -4.87 -10.37 -5.35
C ASP A 44 -6.13 -11.22 -5.64
N ARG A 45 -7.31 -10.83 -5.12
CA ARG A 45 -8.59 -11.50 -5.38
C ARG A 45 -9.33 -10.93 -6.59
N VAL A 46 -9.38 -9.60 -6.73
CA VAL A 46 -10.17 -8.91 -7.77
C VAL A 46 -9.41 -8.69 -9.08
N ALA A 47 -8.07 -8.70 -9.02
CA ALA A 47 -7.13 -8.50 -10.12
C ALA A 47 -5.94 -9.48 -10.03
N PRO A 48 -6.19 -10.81 -10.07
CA PRO A 48 -5.17 -11.81 -9.78
C PRO A 48 -4.03 -11.78 -10.82
N GLY A 49 -2.81 -11.53 -10.35
CA GLY A 49 -1.59 -11.62 -11.16
C GLY A 49 -1.26 -10.38 -12.00
N GLU A 50 -2.04 -9.31 -11.90
CA GLU A 50 -1.80 -8.06 -12.65
C GLU A 50 -0.57 -7.29 -12.14
N ALA A 51 -0.31 -7.32 -10.82
CA ALA A 51 0.79 -6.57 -10.22
C ALA A 51 1.58 -7.35 -9.15
N LEU A 52 2.84 -6.96 -8.95
CA LEU A 52 3.68 -7.49 -7.87
C LEU A 52 3.17 -7.02 -6.51
N HIS A 53 3.19 -7.92 -5.51
CA HIS A 53 2.73 -7.62 -4.15
C HIS A 53 3.34 -6.34 -3.56
N GLY A 54 4.66 -6.15 -3.67
CA GLY A 54 5.31 -4.93 -3.16
C GLY A 54 4.87 -3.65 -3.87
N HIS A 55 4.50 -3.73 -5.14
CA HIS A 55 3.95 -2.59 -5.89
C HIS A 55 2.52 -2.26 -5.43
N GLN A 56 1.66 -3.29 -5.30
CA GLN A 56 0.30 -3.12 -4.76
C GLN A 56 0.34 -2.50 -3.36
N VAL A 57 1.16 -3.05 -2.46
CA VAL A 57 1.34 -2.56 -1.08
C VAL A 57 1.86 -1.12 -1.09
N GLY A 58 2.82 -0.80 -1.96
CA GLY A 58 3.38 0.55 -2.09
C GLY A 58 2.32 1.59 -2.50
N VAL A 59 1.53 1.31 -3.52
CA VAL A 59 0.44 2.19 -3.96
C VAL A 59 -0.64 2.33 -2.87
N ALA A 60 -1.04 1.22 -2.27
CA ALA A 60 -2.00 1.23 -1.17
C ALA A 60 -1.51 2.04 0.04
N ALA A 61 -0.19 2.00 0.34
CA ALA A 61 0.42 2.74 1.44
C ALA A 61 0.25 4.27 1.30
N ILE A 62 0.25 4.79 0.06
CA ILE A 62 0.01 6.22 -0.21
C ILE A 62 -1.37 6.62 0.31
N VAL A 63 -2.41 5.88 -0.09
CA VAL A 63 -3.80 6.18 0.27
C VAL A 63 -4.05 5.95 1.76
N THR A 64 -3.53 4.85 2.32
CA THR A 64 -3.74 4.56 3.75
C THR A 64 -3.04 5.55 4.66
N GLU A 65 -1.88 6.10 4.24
CA GLU A 65 -1.23 7.16 5.01
C GLU A 65 -2.02 8.47 4.95
N TYR A 66 -2.63 8.81 3.81
CA TYR A 66 -3.54 9.94 3.74
C TYR A 66 -4.78 9.74 4.62
N LEU A 67 -5.38 8.55 4.63
CA LEU A 67 -6.51 8.25 5.52
C LEU A 67 -6.12 8.36 7.00
N HIS A 68 -4.87 8.05 7.34
CA HIS A 68 -4.39 8.11 8.71
C HIS A 68 -4.08 9.53 9.18
N SER A 69 -3.36 10.29 8.35
CA SER A 69 -2.73 11.56 8.75
C SER A 69 -3.32 12.79 8.05
N GLY A 70 -4.21 12.59 7.08
CA GLY A 70 -4.87 13.64 6.29
C GLY A 70 -3.90 14.45 5.41
N GLU A 71 -4.30 15.68 5.09
CA GLU A 71 -3.54 16.60 4.23
C GLU A 71 -2.10 16.88 4.71
N GLY A 72 -1.89 16.89 6.02
CA GLY A 72 -0.59 17.12 6.65
C GLY A 72 0.30 15.88 6.76
N GLY A 73 -0.18 14.72 6.28
CA GLY A 73 0.53 13.45 6.33
C GLY A 73 1.69 13.32 5.36
N ASP A 74 2.47 12.25 5.54
CA ASP A 74 3.68 11.98 4.75
C ASP A 74 3.40 11.19 3.45
N TRP A 75 2.14 11.04 3.04
CA TRP A 75 1.75 10.29 1.84
C TRP A 75 2.42 10.80 0.56
N ARG A 76 2.68 12.12 0.45
CA ARG A 76 3.44 12.70 -0.68
C ARG A 76 4.89 12.20 -0.68
N ARG A 77 5.53 12.10 0.49
CA ARG A 77 6.89 11.55 0.61
C ARG A 77 6.94 10.07 0.26
N VAL A 78 5.92 9.29 0.66
CA VAL A 78 5.80 7.87 0.28
C VAL A 78 5.70 7.73 -1.24
N ARG A 79 4.78 8.50 -1.86
CA ARG A 79 4.60 8.51 -3.32
C ARG A 79 5.89 8.91 -4.05
N ASP A 80 6.52 10.00 -3.64
CA ASP A 80 7.71 10.51 -4.29
C ASP A 80 8.89 9.54 -4.13
N ALA A 81 9.03 8.87 -2.98
CA ALA A 81 10.05 7.84 -2.76
C ALA A 81 9.85 6.59 -3.65
N LEU A 82 8.60 6.20 -3.94
CA LEU A 82 8.27 5.14 -4.89
C LEU A 82 8.60 5.57 -6.32
N ALA A 83 8.17 6.77 -6.71
CA ALA A 83 8.45 7.32 -8.04
C ALA A 83 9.95 7.45 -8.32
N ASP A 84 10.73 7.90 -7.33
CA ASP A 84 12.19 8.06 -7.42
C ASP A 84 12.93 6.74 -7.74
N ILE A 85 12.36 5.61 -7.33
CA ILE A 85 12.92 4.27 -7.61
C ILE A 85 12.26 3.60 -8.82
N GLY A 86 11.35 4.28 -9.52
CA GLY A 86 10.60 3.78 -10.66
C GLY A 86 9.52 2.75 -10.31
N ALA A 87 9.06 2.73 -9.06
CA ALA A 87 7.92 1.92 -8.64
C ALA A 87 6.60 2.63 -9.02
N PRO A 88 5.51 1.87 -9.27
CA PRO A 88 4.21 2.45 -9.58
C PRO A 88 3.65 3.24 -8.40
N THR A 89 2.92 4.30 -8.72
CA THR A 89 2.26 5.18 -7.74
C THR A 89 0.76 5.38 -8.02
N THR A 90 0.22 4.77 -9.07
CA THR A 90 -1.18 4.88 -9.50
C THR A 90 -1.77 3.51 -9.74
N ALA A 91 -3.11 3.39 -9.72
CA ALA A 91 -3.82 2.16 -10.04
C ALA A 91 -3.52 1.72 -11.49
N ALA A 92 -3.59 2.66 -12.44
CA ALA A 92 -3.26 2.39 -13.84
C ALA A 92 -1.82 1.87 -14.04
N ALA A 93 -0.84 2.33 -13.25
CA ALA A 93 0.54 1.83 -13.32
C ALA A 93 0.72 0.42 -12.72
N LEU A 94 -0.30 -0.10 -12.03
CA LEU A 94 -0.42 -1.49 -11.61
C LEU A 94 -1.18 -2.36 -12.62
N ASP A 95 -1.59 -1.81 -13.75
CA ASP A 95 -2.54 -2.45 -14.69
C ASP A 95 -3.90 -2.78 -14.04
N ILE A 96 -4.32 -1.95 -13.07
CA ILE A 96 -5.59 -2.09 -12.35
C ILE A 96 -6.47 -0.88 -12.65
N ASP A 97 -7.71 -1.13 -13.07
CA ASP A 97 -8.71 -0.08 -13.28
C ASP A 97 -9.19 0.53 -11.94
N ASP A 98 -9.66 1.77 -12.01
CA ASP A 98 -10.05 2.55 -10.84
C ASP A 98 -11.17 1.86 -10.04
N GLU A 99 -12.14 1.25 -10.74
CA GLU A 99 -13.25 0.53 -10.12
C GLU A 99 -12.75 -0.64 -9.27
N ARG A 100 -11.83 -1.46 -9.81
CA ARG A 100 -11.22 -2.57 -9.05
C ARG A 100 -10.38 -2.10 -7.87
N PHE A 101 -9.67 -0.98 -8.02
CA PHE A 101 -8.89 -0.42 -6.90
C PHE A 101 -9.81 0.05 -5.76
N VAL A 102 -10.92 0.71 -6.10
CA VAL A 102 -11.95 1.14 -5.14
C VAL A 102 -12.66 -0.06 -4.50
N GLU A 103 -13.01 -1.09 -5.29
CA GLU A 103 -13.55 -2.35 -4.77
C GLU A 103 -12.59 -2.97 -3.74
N ALA A 104 -11.29 -2.97 -4.04
CA ALA A 104 -10.30 -3.50 -3.12
C ALA A 104 -10.20 -2.69 -1.82
N MET A 105 -10.28 -1.36 -1.89
CA MET A 105 -10.27 -0.50 -0.71
C MET A 105 -11.48 -0.72 0.19
N THR A 106 -12.69 -0.78 -0.38
CA THR A 106 -13.94 -0.86 0.38
C THR A 106 -14.12 -2.22 1.04
N SER A 107 -13.64 -3.31 0.41
CA SER A 107 -13.78 -4.68 0.93
C SER A 107 -12.54 -5.21 1.69
N ALA A 108 -11.43 -4.48 1.74
CA ALA A 108 -10.18 -4.92 2.39
C ALA A 108 -10.34 -5.30 3.89
N HIS A 109 -11.26 -4.66 4.61
CA HIS A 109 -11.51 -4.93 6.03
C HIS A 109 -11.99 -6.38 6.28
N GLU A 110 -12.57 -7.04 5.27
CA GLU A 110 -13.08 -8.42 5.35
C GLU A 110 -11.98 -9.50 5.25
N ILE A 111 -10.77 -9.12 4.82
CA ILE A 111 -9.66 -10.07 4.62
C ILE A 111 -9.28 -10.77 5.93
N ARG A 112 -9.28 -10.04 7.05
CA ARG A 112 -8.87 -10.55 8.36
C ARG A 112 -9.44 -9.69 9.46
N ASP A 113 -9.81 -10.34 10.57
CA ASP A 113 -10.15 -9.68 11.84
C ASP A 113 -8.92 -8.96 12.43
N ARG A 114 -8.72 -7.71 11.99
CA ARG A 114 -7.66 -6.80 12.44
C ARG A 114 -8.15 -5.37 12.29
N TYR A 115 -8.22 -4.65 13.40
CA TYR A 115 -8.48 -3.22 13.38
C TYR A 115 -7.38 -2.47 12.60
N THR A 116 -7.79 -1.61 11.66
CA THR A 116 -6.94 -0.72 10.87
C THR A 116 -7.64 0.63 10.68
N ILE A 117 -7.04 1.58 9.94
CA ILE A 117 -7.68 2.85 9.59
C ILE A 117 -8.97 2.67 8.77
N LEU A 118 -9.14 1.52 8.10
CA LEU A 118 -10.34 1.21 7.33
C LEU A 118 -11.55 0.85 8.21
N GLY A 119 -11.39 0.70 9.53
CA GLY A 119 -12.48 0.37 10.44
C GLY A 119 -13.24 -0.89 10.03
N ASP A 120 -14.57 -0.81 10.03
CA ASP A 120 -15.49 -1.84 9.55
C ASP A 120 -15.82 -1.70 8.05
N GLY A 121 -14.94 -1.01 7.30
CA GLY A 121 -15.14 -0.67 5.90
C GLY A 121 -15.17 0.84 5.67
N ILE A 122 -14.47 1.28 4.63
CA ILE A 122 -14.54 2.65 4.14
C ILE A 122 -15.68 2.78 3.12
N ASP A 123 -16.41 3.89 3.16
CA ASP A 123 -17.42 4.21 2.16
C ASP A 123 -16.78 4.40 0.77
N GLU A 124 -17.48 3.98 -0.28
CA GLU A 124 -17.01 4.11 -1.67
C GLU A 124 -16.65 5.56 -2.03
N THR A 125 -17.46 6.53 -1.60
CA THR A 125 -17.22 7.96 -1.83
C THR A 125 -15.92 8.40 -1.17
N ALA A 126 -15.69 7.97 0.07
CA ALA A 126 -14.48 8.31 0.81
C ALA A 126 -13.23 7.60 0.22
N ALA A 127 -13.39 6.39 -0.30
CA ALA A 127 -12.32 5.67 -0.99
C ALA A 127 -11.92 6.39 -2.28
N ILE A 128 -12.91 6.76 -3.12
CA ILE A 128 -12.70 7.54 -4.34
C ILE A 128 -12.03 8.88 -4.02
N GLU A 129 -12.55 9.61 -3.03
CA GLU A 129 -11.99 10.91 -2.62
C GLU A 129 -10.53 10.77 -2.19
N ALA A 130 -10.22 9.85 -1.28
CA ALA A 130 -8.86 9.64 -0.78
C ALA A 130 -7.89 9.24 -1.89
N ALA A 131 -8.30 8.33 -2.78
CA ALA A 131 -7.46 7.84 -3.85
C ALA A 131 -7.30 8.88 -4.99
N THR A 132 -8.28 9.76 -5.19
CA THR A 132 -8.17 10.91 -6.10
C THR A 132 -7.26 12.01 -5.54
N VAL A 133 -7.43 12.39 -4.26
CA VAL A 133 -6.61 13.41 -3.60
C VAL A 133 -5.13 13.03 -3.59
N THR A 134 -4.84 11.74 -3.38
CA THR A 134 -3.49 11.21 -3.38
C THR A 134 -2.89 11.04 -4.78
N GLY A 135 -3.72 11.16 -5.84
CA GLY A 135 -3.34 10.94 -7.23
C GLY A 135 -3.09 9.47 -7.58
N VAL A 136 -3.66 8.55 -6.79
CA VAL A 136 -3.63 7.11 -7.07
C VAL A 136 -4.63 6.74 -8.17
N LEU A 137 -5.80 7.38 -8.18
CA LEU A 137 -6.77 7.34 -9.28
C LEU A 137 -6.61 8.59 -10.16
N GLY A 138 -6.93 8.48 -11.46
CA GLY A 138 -6.78 9.58 -12.42
C GLY A 138 -7.30 9.30 -13.81
#